data_AF-A0A949F0Q9-F1
#
_entry.id   AF-A0A949F0Q9-F1
#
_cell.length_a   1.000
_cell.length_b   1.000
_cell.length_c   1.000
_cell.angle_alpha   90.00
_cell.angle_beta   90.00
_cell.angle_gamma   90.00
#
_symmetry.space_group_name_H-M   'P 1'
#
loop_
_entity.id
_entity.type
_entity.pdbx_description
1 polymer ?
#
loop_
_entity_poly.entity_id
_entity_poly.type
_entity_poly.pdbx_seq_one_letter_code
_entity_poly.pdbx_strand_id
1 'polypeptide(L)'
;MKGLKFDRAYWKSRLKYPDWYIRLEKELGEHIFPIVHGDPVVKKFRHQVYELIEELLEKGEIPLAIEGPNFDAERKSIDTIVIHHTEEEVGIRLSKLSAIGFVRQYGLRYLQNDVLGRKLRGNPIWSDHFRNGKMVFFVYHWLVRPNGQAERLLKDEYIGWHSGVWEINTRSVGIAFSGNYEHEKPLAAQIKSAAMVIKKHYPQIDRKRIFGHLEIKKNRTCPGEYFLKEWKAKLLNLI
;
A
#
# COMPACT_ATOMS: atom_id res chain seq x y z
N MET A 1 15.14 -16.26 -16.13
CA MET A 1 15.43 -16.59 -14.72
C MET A 1 14.98 -18.02 -14.44
N LYS A 2 15.90 -19.00 -14.46
CA LYS A 2 15.63 -20.34 -13.90
C LYS A 2 15.74 -20.25 -12.38
N GLY A 3 14.74 -20.73 -11.62
CA GLY A 3 14.94 -21.09 -10.21
C GLY A 3 14.39 -20.20 -9.10
N LEU A 4 13.50 -19.22 -9.35
CA LEU A 4 12.81 -18.52 -8.26
C LEU A 4 11.83 -19.47 -7.55
N LYS A 5 12.29 -20.17 -6.53
CA LYS A 5 11.51 -21.15 -5.75
C LYS A 5 11.21 -20.58 -4.38
N PHE A 6 9.93 -20.54 -4.01
CA PHE A 6 9.52 -20.19 -2.67
C PHE A 6 9.85 -21.34 -1.70
N ASP A 7 10.74 -21.07 -0.74
CA ASP A 7 11.03 -21.96 0.39
C ASP A 7 10.37 -21.42 1.66
N ARG A 8 9.23 -22.00 2.02
CA ARG A 8 8.44 -21.57 3.16
C ARG A 8 9.19 -21.67 4.48
N ALA A 9 10.00 -22.72 4.68
CA ALA A 9 10.74 -22.93 5.93
C ALA A 9 11.86 -21.90 6.07
N TYR A 10 12.55 -21.61 4.97
CA TYR A 10 13.52 -20.52 4.89
C TYR A 10 12.89 -19.19 5.33
N TRP A 11 11.84 -18.73 4.66
CA TRP A 11 11.20 -17.44 4.98
C TRP A 11 10.70 -17.38 6.42
N LYS A 12 9.96 -18.41 6.87
CA LYS A 12 9.43 -18.47 8.25
C LYS A 12 10.53 -18.37 9.30
N SER A 13 11.66 -19.05 9.10
CA SER A 13 12.77 -19.02 10.05
C SER A 13 13.50 -17.69 10.14
N ARG A 14 13.36 -16.78 9.15
CA ARG A 14 13.92 -15.41 9.19
C ARG A 14 12.90 -14.38 9.69
N LEU A 15 11.62 -14.56 9.37
CA LEU A 15 10.53 -13.65 9.76
C LEU A 15 10.27 -13.59 11.27
N LYS A 16 10.72 -14.59 12.03
CA LYS A 16 10.61 -14.62 13.50
C LYS A 16 11.51 -13.63 14.24
N TYR A 17 12.39 -12.91 13.55
CA TYR A 17 13.34 -11.98 14.18
C TYR A 17 12.89 -10.51 14.00
N PRO A 18 13.14 -9.62 14.99
CA PRO A 18 12.78 -8.20 14.90
C PRO A 18 13.36 -7.47 13.68
N ASP A 19 14.54 -7.90 13.23
CA ASP A 19 15.31 -7.38 12.11
C ASP A 19 15.16 -8.23 10.85
N TRP A 20 14.05 -8.96 10.68
CA TRP A 20 13.84 -9.89 9.55
C TRP A 20 14.13 -9.27 8.18
N TYR A 21 13.88 -7.98 8.02
CA TYR A 21 14.11 -7.24 6.77
C TYR A 21 15.60 -7.09 6.44
N ILE A 22 16.49 -7.06 7.45
CA ILE A 22 17.94 -7.13 7.26
C ILE A 22 18.34 -8.56 6.86
N ARG A 23 17.79 -9.56 7.54
CA ARG A 23 18.10 -10.97 7.28
C ARG A 23 17.66 -11.45 5.90
N LEU A 24 16.66 -10.77 5.33
CA LEU A 24 16.10 -11.02 4.02
C LEU A 24 16.46 -9.90 3.02
N GLU A 25 17.43 -9.04 3.35
CA GLU A 25 17.74 -7.83 2.56
C GLU A 25 18.01 -8.16 1.08
N LYS A 26 18.74 -9.25 0.81
CA LYS A 26 19.02 -9.71 -0.55
C LYS A 26 17.74 -10.10 -1.28
N GLU A 27 16.94 -11.00 -0.72
CA GLU A 27 15.72 -11.51 -1.34
C GLU A 27 14.67 -10.39 -1.52
N LEU A 28 14.56 -9.50 -0.55
CA LEU A 28 13.67 -8.35 -0.62
C LEU A 28 14.12 -7.39 -1.73
N GLY A 29 15.42 -7.07 -1.78
CA GLY A 29 16.01 -6.20 -2.79
C GLY A 29 15.95 -6.75 -4.21
N GLU A 30 16.11 -8.07 -4.38
CA GLU A 30 16.10 -8.71 -5.70
C GLU A 30 14.68 -9.03 -6.19
N HIS A 31 13.75 -9.38 -5.29
CA HIS A 31 12.48 -9.99 -5.70
C HIS A 31 11.24 -9.26 -5.22
N ILE A 32 11.27 -8.52 -4.11
CA ILE A 32 10.07 -7.89 -3.55
C ILE A 32 9.98 -6.40 -3.90
N PHE A 33 11.03 -5.63 -3.64
CA PHE A 33 11.02 -4.17 -3.81
C PHE A 33 11.09 -3.66 -5.24
N PRO A 34 11.76 -4.35 -6.20
CA PRO A 34 11.79 -3.89 -7.58
C PRO A 34 10.38 -3.74 -8.16
N ILE A 35 10.23 -2.75 -9.04
CA ILE A 35 9.02 -2.60 -9.83
C ILE A 35 9.06 -3.67 -10.91
N VAL A 36 8.08 -4.57 -10.92
CA VAL A 36 8.02 -5.69 -11.86
C VAL A 36 6.61 -5.74 -12.42
N HIS A 37 6.49 -5.44 -13.71
CA HIS A 37 5.24 -5.52 -14.44
C HIS A 37 5.25 -6.78 -15.31
N GLY A 38 4.15 -7.51 -15.32
CA GLY A 38 3.96 -8.61 -16.27
C GLY A 38 4.86 -9.85 -16.12
N ASP A 39 5.64 -10.01 -15.05
CA ASP A 39 6.39 -11.27 -14.78
C ASP A 39 5.55 -12.21 -13.88
N PRO A 40 4.89 -13.23 -14.44
CA PRO A 40 4.04 -14.14 -13.67
C PRO A 40 4.83 -14.99 -12.66
N VAL A 41 6.12 -15.26 -12.90
CA VAL A 41 6.95 -16.05 -11.98
C VAL A 41 7.25 -15.24 -10.73
N VAL A 42 7.69 -13.98 -10.90
CA VAL A 42 7.93 -13.07 -9.77
C VAL A 42 6.63 -12.75 -9.03
N LYS A 43 5.52 -12.52 -9.74
CA LYS A 43 4.22 -12.28 -9.10
C LYS A 43 3.77 -13.48 -8.26
N LYS A 44 3.86 -14.69 -8.79
CA LYS A 44 3.53 -15.92 -8.05
C LYS A 44 4.39 -16.04 -6.79
N PHE A 45 5.70 -15.83 -6.90
CA PHE A 45 6.60 -15.85 -5.75
C PHE A 45 6.23 -14.82 -4.68
N ARG A 46 5.98 -13.56 -5.09
CA ARG A 46 5.56 -12.48 -4.19
C ARG A 46 4.28 -12.84 -3.44
N HIS A 47 3.29 -13.39 -4.13
CA HIS A 47 2.04 -13.79 -3.50
C HIS A 47 2.28 -14.86 -2.43
N GLN A 48 3.11 -15.88 -2.71
CA GLN A 48 3.45 -16.90 -1.71
C GLN A 48 4.14 -16.31 -0.47
N VAL A 49 5.00 -15.31 -0.67
CA VAL A 49 5.65 -14.56 0.43
C VAL A 49 4.62 -13.77 1.23
N TYR A 50 3.72 -13.03 0.57
CA TYR A 50 2.68 -12.23 1.23
C TYR A 50 1.69 -13.09 2.02
N GLU A 51 1.27 -14.24 1.47
CA GLU A 51 0.38 -15.18 2.16
C GLU A 51 1.03 -15.76 3.42
N LEU A 52 2.33 -16.09 3.37
CA LEU A 52 3.06 -16.53 4.57
C LEU A 52 3.12 -15.41 5.62
N ILE A 53 3.41 -14.17 5.22
CA ILE A 53 3.50 -13.05 6.16
C ILE A 53 2.15 -12.71 6.77
N GLU A 54 1.08 -12.74 5.98
CA GLU A 54 -0.30 -12.61 6.46
C GLU A 54 -0.59 -13.62 7.56
N GLU A 55 -0.33 -14.91 7.29
CA GLU A 55 -0.53 -15.99 8.26
C GLU A 55 0.28 -15.77 9.55
N LEU A 56 1.56 -15.39 9.43
CA LEU A 56 2.43 -15.20 10.61
C LEU A 56 2.05 -13.94 11.41
N LEU A 57 1.59 -12.87 10.76
CA LEU A 57 1.05 -11.68 11.43
C LEU A 57 -0.23 -12.02 12.20
N GLU A 58 -1.13 -12.82 11.61
CA GLU A 58 -2.37 -13.22 12.27
C GLU A 58 -2.14 -14.08 13.51
N LYS A 59 -1.09 -14.93 13.48
CA LYS A 59 -0.66 -15.77 14.60
C LYS A 59 0.22 -15.05 15.62
N GLY A 60 0.63 -13.81 15.36
CA GLY A 60 1.59 -13.09 16.22
C GLY A 60 2.99 -13.71 16.23
N GLU A 61 3.36 -14.43 15.17
CA GLU A 61 4.67 -15.10 15.05
C GLU A 61 5.76 -14.17 14.45
N ILE A 62 5.38 -13.01 13.92
CA ILE A 62 6.31 -11.94 13.52
C ILE A 62 6.41 -10.93 14.68
N PRO A 63 7.60 -10.67 15.22
CA PRO A 63 7.78 -9.68 16.27
C PRO A 63 7.49 -8.26 15.74
N LEU A 64 6.55 -7.59 16.39
CA LEU A 64 6.22 -6.19 16.17
C LEU A 64 6.68 -5.37 17.37
N ALA A 65 6.96 -4.09 17.15
CA ALA A 65 7.31 -3.20 18.24
C ALA A 65 6.09 -2.94 19.13
N ILE A 66 6.33 -2.63 20.41
CA ILE A 66 5.27 -2.24 21.36
C ILE A 66 5.04 -0.72 21.31
N GLU A 67 6.07 0.02 20.93
CA GLU A 67 6.05 1.47 20.77
C GLU A 67 7.01 1.87 19.64
N GLY A 68 6.88 3.09 19.16
CA GLY A 68 7.76 3.59 18.12
C GLY A 68 7.45 5.01 17.70
N PRO A 69 8.04 5.45 16.58
CA PRO A 69 7.86 6.80 16.07
C PRO A 69 6.41 7.11 15.70
N ASN A 70 5.85 8.19 16.23
CA ASN A 70 4.63 8.80 15.70
C ASN A 70 4.99 9.60 14.43
N PHE A 71 4.77 9.00 13.26
CA PHE A 71 4.91 9.68 11.96
C PHE A 71 3.72 10.57 11.61
N ASP A 72 2.55 10.26 12.18
CA ASP A 72 1.30 10.98 11.93
C ASP A 72 1.31 12.38 12.55
N ALA A 73 2.24 12.66 13.47
CA ALA A 73 2.53 14.00 13.97
C ALA A 73 2.89 15.01 12.84
N GLU A 74 3.33 14.54 11.67
CA GLU A 74 3.62 15.38 10.51
C GLU A 74 2.41 15.60 9.59
N ARG A 75 1.22 15.10 9.98
CA ARG A 75 0.00 15.22 9.19
C ARG A 75 -0.37 16.70 8.98
N LYS A 76 -0.56 17.06 7.73
CA LYS A 76 -1.03 18.38 7.31
C LYS A 76 -2.50 18.32 6.94
N SER A 77 -3.13 19.48 6.80
CA SER A 77 -4.47 19.60 6.25
C SER A 77 -4.58 18.88 4.91
N ILE A 78 -5.60 18.04 4.77
CA ILE A 78 -5.79 17.24 3.56
C ILE A 78 -6.27 18.15 2.44
N ASP A 79 -5.48 18.21 1.38
CA ASP A 79 -5.78 19.02 0.20
C ASP A 79 -5.63 18.25 -1.11
N THR A 80 -5.30 16.95 -1.05
CA THR A 80 -4.96 16.13 -2.22
C THR A 80 -5.51 14.73 -2.11
N ILE A 81 -5.98 14.21 -3.23
CA ILE A 81 -6.36 12.80 -3.38
C ILE A 81 -5.38 12.15 -4.36
N VAL A 82 -4.89 10.97 -4.00
CA VAL A 82 -4.11 10.12 -4.91
C VAL A 82 -4.87 8.82 -5.15
N ILE A 83 -5.18 8.56 -6.42
CA ILE A 83 -5.89 7.38 -6.87
C ILE A 83 -4.89 6.26 -7.18
N HIS A 84 -5.21 5.07 -6.69
CA HIS A 84 -4.43 3.85 -6.84
C HIS A 84 -5.27 2.68 -7.36
N HIS A 85 -4.59 1.63 -7.80
CA HIS A 85 -5.12 0.27 -7.79
C HIS A 85 -4.30 -0.58 -6.82
N THR A 86 -4.77 -1.78 -6.46
CA THR A 86 -3.98 -2.67 -5.59
C THR A 86 -2.95 -3.50 -6.36
N GLU A 87 -3.10 -3.63 -7.68
CA GLU A 87 -2.34 -4.58 -8.52
C GLU A 87 -2.52 -6.05 -8.08
N GLU A 88 -3.63 -6.32 -7.40
CA GLU A 88 -3.96 -7.61 -6.77
C GLU A 88 -5.29 -8.15 -7.29
N GLU A 89 -5.68 -9.33 -6.83
CA GLU A 89 -7.00 -9.87 -7.14
C GLU A 89 -8.12 -8.95 -6.63
N VAL A 90 -9.23 -8.94 -7.38
CA VAL A 90 -10.37 -8.06 -7.12
C VAL A 90 -11.01 -8.27 -5.73
N GLY A 91 -10.83 -9.45 -5.15
CA GLY A 91 -11.31 -9.86 -3.82
C GLY A 91 -10.26 -9.84 -2.71
N ILE A 92 -9.15 -9.11 -2.86
CA ILE A 92 -8.04 -9.13 -1.89
C ILE A 92 -8.50 -8.98 -0.44
N ARG A 93 -8.08 -9.90 0.43
CA ARG A 93 -8.35 -9.81 1.87
C ARG A 93 -7.64 -8.60 2.47
N LEU A 94 -8.26 -7.96 3.46
CA LEU A 94 -7.64 -6.84 4.17
C LEU A 94 -6.36 -7.25 4.90
N SER A 95 -6.34 -8.44 5.49
CA SER A 95 -5.16 -9.04 6.12
C SER A 95 -3.99 -9.15 5.12
N LYS A 96 -4.24 -9.64 3.90
CA LYS A 96 -3.26 -9.66 2.81
C LYS A 96 -2.80 -8.26 2.39
N LEU A 97 -3.73 -7.31 2.24
CA LEU A 97 -3.38 -5.92 1.89
C LEU A 97 -2.47 -5.29 2.96
N SER A 98 -2.73 -5.58 4.23
CA SER A 98 -1.87 -5.19 5.35
C SER A 98 -0.50 -5.88 5.25
N ALA A 99 -0.43 -7.19 5.00
CA ALA A 99 0.83 -7.91 4.83
C ALA A 99 1.69 -7.36 3.67
N ILE A 100 1.06 -6.95 2.58
CA ILE A 100 1.74 -6.28 1.46
C ILE A 100 2.36 -4.95 1.92
N GLY A 101 1.59 -4.11 2.63
CA GLY A 101 2.09 -2.84 3.16
C GLY A 101 3.21 -3.03 4.19
N PHE A 102 3.09 -4.04 5.06
CA PHE A 102 4.09 -4.43 6.03
C PHE A 102 5.45 -4.66 5.39
N VAL A 103 5.50 -5.40 4.29
CA VAL A 103 6.77 -5.67 3.61
C VAL A 103 7.17 -4.56 2.67
N ARG A 104 6.30 -4.20 1.72
CA ARG A 104 6.67 -3.32 0.60
C ARG A 104 6.91 -1.88 1.04
N GLN A 105 6.22 -1.41 2.09
CA GLN A 105 6.37 -0.06 2.59
C GLN A 105 7.19 -0.03 3.88
N TYR A 106 6.73 -0.71 4.93
CA TYR A 106 7.43 -0.63 6.23
C TYR A 106 8.77 -1.35 6.21
N GLY A 107 8.83 -2.59 5.71
CA GLY A 107 10.09 -3.34 5.56
C GLY A 107 11.12 -2.59 4.71
N LEU A 108 10.69 -2.02 3.58
CA LEU A 108 11.56 -1.19 2.73
C LEU A 108 12.13 0.02 3.48
N ARG A 109 11.31 0.70 4.29
CA ARG A 109 11.73 1.88 5.05
C ARG A 109 12.63 1.52 6.21
N TYR A 110 12.29 0.50 6.98
CA TYR A 110 13.11 0.03 8.09
C TYR A 110 14.47 -0.51 7.63
N LEU A 111 14.59 -0.92 6.37
CA LEU A 111 15.88 -1.24 5.77
C LEU A 111 16.78 0.00 5.52
N GLN A 112 16.23 1.22 5.52
CA GLN A 112 17.00 2.45 5.33
C GLN A 112 17.73 2.84 6.63
N ASN A 113 18.94 3.39 6.50
CA ASN A 113 19.71 3.87 7.66
C ASN A 113 19.07 5.10 8.33
N ASP A 114 18.31 5.88 7.56
CA ASP A 114 17.54 7.02 8.02
C ASP A 114 16.15 7.00 7.40
N VAL A 115 15.13 7.10 8.25
CA VAL A 115 13.73 7.23 7.85
C VAL A 115 13.20 8.50 8.45
N LEU A 116 13.25 9.59 7.67
CA LEU A 116 12.74 10.90 8.07
C LEU A 116 13.42 11.42 9.35
N GLY A 117 14.75 11.28 9.42
CA GLY A 117 15.54 11.68 10.58
C GLY A 117 15.56 10.65 11.72
N ARG A 118 14.98 9.45 11.52
CA ARG A 118 14.87 8.40 12.55
C ARG A 118 15.68 7.17 12.17
N LYS A 119 16.42 6.63 13.14
CA LYS A 119 17.22 5.39 12.99
C LYS A 119 16.38 4.18 13.38
N LEU A 120 15.74 3.55 12.38
CA LEU A 120 14.82 2.42 12.61
C LEU A 120 15.42 1.06 12.28
N ARG A 121 16.47 1.03 11.45
CA ARG A 121 17.11 -0.21 11.02
C ARG A 121 17.62 -1.01 12.21
N GLY A 122 17.22 -2.29 12.26
CA GLY A 122 17.48 -3.23 13.35
C GLY A 122 16.33 -3.39 14.34
N ASN A 123 15.39 -2.44 14.39
CA ASN A 123 14.25 -2.49 15.31
C ASN A 123 13.06 -3.26 14.72
N PRO A 124 12.20 -3.87 15.56
CA PRO A 124 10.93 -4.41 15.10
C PRO A 124 10.05 -3.32 14.50
N ILE A 125 9.20 -3.68 13.55
CA ILE A 125 8.39 -2.70 12.82
C ILE A 125 7.25 -2.18 13.71
N TRP A 126 7.07 -0.85 13.67
CA TRP A 126 5.97 -0.08 14.26
C TRP A 126 5.25 0.70 13.16
N SER A 127 3.92 0.56 13.06
CA SER A 127 3.10 1.42 12.18
C SER A 127 2.32 2.52 12.90
N ASP A 128 2.07 2.37 14.20
CA ASP A 128 1.14 3.19 14.99
C ASP A 128 -0.33 3.15 14.53
N HIS A 129 -0.67 2.27 13.58
CA HIS A 129 -2.02 2.16 13.02
C HIS A 129 -2.68 0.91 13.55
N PHE A 130 -3.83 1.05 14.20
CA PHE A 130 -4.53 -0.06 14.84
C PHE A 130 -5.96 -0.20 14.32
N ARG A 131 -6.37 -1.46 14.10
CA ARG A 131 -7.76 -1.83 13.80
C ARG A 131 -8.15 -3.01 14.67
N ASN A 132 -9.23 -2.86 15.44
CA ASN A 132 -9.70 -3.88 16.40
C ASN A 132 -8.59 -4.35 17.35
N GLY A 133 -7.78 -3.41 17.86
CA GLY A 133 -6.67 -3.71 18.77
C GLY A 133 -5.44 -4.37 18.14
N LYS A 134 -5.45 -4.61 16.81
CA LYS A 134 -4.29 -5.18 16.09
C LYS A 134 -3.60 -4.10 15.26
N MET A 135 -2.27 -4.10 15.29
CA MET A 135 -1.46 -3.25 14.42
C MET A 135 -1.67 -3.66 12.97
N VAL A 136 -1.90 -2.68 12.09
CA VAL A 136 -2.11 -2.86 10.66
C VAL A 136 -1.14 -1.99 9.88
N PHE A 137 -0.93 -2.35 8.61
CA PHE A 137 0.07 -1.72 7.74
C PHE A 137 -0.57 -1.26 6.44
N PHE A 138 -1.83 -0.83 6.49
CA PHE A 138 -2.48 -0.22 5.34
C PHE A 138 -1.74 1.04 4.93
N VAL A 139 -1.72 1.31 3.62
CA VAL A 139 -1.00 2.46 3.07
C VAL A 139 -1.96 3.45 2.41
N TYR A 140 -3.22 3.06 2.25
CA TYR A 140 -4.30 3.85 1.66
C TYR A 140 -5.37 4.15 2.72
N HIS A 141 -6.15 5.21 2.51
CA HIS A 141 -7.26 5.59 3.38
C HIS A 141 -8.54 4.85 3.04
N TRP A 142 -8.75 4.55 1.76
CA TRP A 142 -9.93 3.89 1.25
C TRP A 142 -9.58 2.77 0.27
N LEU A 143 -10.37 1.69 0.29
CA LEU A 143 -10.37 0.63 -0.70
C LEU A 143 -11.76 0.52 -1.34
N VAL A 144 -11.83 0.60 -2.66
CA VAL A 144 -13.09 0.50 -3.42
C VAL A 144 -13.17 -0.85 -4.11
N ARG A 145 -14.11 -1.68 -3.68
CA ARG A 145 -14.38 -3.03 -4.17
C ARG A 145 -15.09 -3.04 -5.52
N PRO A 146 -15.00 -4.12 -6.32
CA PRO A 146 -15.64 -4.23 -7.63
C PRO A 146 -17.14 -3.93 -7.63
N ASN A 147 -17.84 -4.35 -6.56
CA ASN A 147 -19.28 -4.12 -6.37
C ASN A 147 -19.62 -2.66 -5.96
N GLY A 148 -18.63 -1.78 -5.84
CA GLY A 148 -18.82 -0.39 -5.40
C GLY A 148 -18.79 -0.18 -3.88
N GLN A 149 -18.58 -1.22 -3.08
CA GLN A 149 -18.38 -1.06 -1.64
C GLN A 149 -17.07 -0.29 -1.38
N ALA A 150 -17.15 0.81 -0.62
CA ALA A 150 -15.98 1.56 -0.17
C ALA A 150 -15.67 1.22 1.29
N GLU A 151 -14.48 0.67 1.53
CA GLU A 151 -14.00 0.31 2.86
C GLU A 151 -13.02 1.35 3.37
N ARG A 152 -13.26 1.84 4.59
CA ARG A 152 -12.31 2.70 5.29
C ARG A 152 -11.16 1.86 5.85
N LEU A 153 -9.94 2.20 5.47
CA LEU A 153 -8.71 1.53 5.93
C LEU A 153 -8.00 2.33 7.01
N LEU A 154 -7.61 3.57 6.68
CA LEU A 154 -6.97 4.51 7.60
C LEU A 154 -7.87 5.71 7.86
N LYS A 155 -7.86 6.21 9.11
CA LYS A 155 -8.50 7.48 9.47
C LYS A 155 -7.75 8.66 8.84
N ASP A 156 -8.39 9.82 8.78
CA ASP A 156 -7.82 11.02 8.16
C ASP A 156 -6.68 11.63 8.97
N GLU A 157 -6.57 11.31 10.26
CA GLU A 157 -5.44 11.66 11.11
C GLU A 157 -4.17 10.84 10.77
N TYR A 158 -4.33 9.65 10.18
CA TYR A 158 -3.21 8.79 9.80
C TYR A 158 -2.64 9.15 8.43
N ILE A 159 -1.32 9.07 8.30
CA ILE A 159 -0.57 9.26 7.07
C ILE A 159 -0.40 7.91 6.38
N GLY A 160 -1.08 7.74 5.25
CA GLY A 160 -0.90 6.57 4.38
C GLY A 160 0.39 6.66 3.57
N TRP A 161 1.23 5.63 3.61
CA TRP A 161 2.52 5.62 2.90
C TRP A 161 2.37 5.21 1.43
N HIS A 162 1.44 5.82 0.69
CA HIS A 162 1.05 5.35 -0.65
C HIS A 162 1.76 6.03 -1.82
N SER A 163 2.07 7.34 -1.75
CA SER A 163 2.55 8.07 -2.93
C SER A 163 4.05 7.87 -3.21
N GLY A 164 4.80 7.41 -2.20
CA GLY A 164 6.26 7.32 -2.27
C GLY A 164 6.98 8.67 -2.20
N VAL A 165 6.24 9.77 -1.97
CA VAL A 165 6.74 11.12 -1.71
C VAL A 165 6.18 11.59 -0.37
N TRP A 166 7.05 11.79 0.63
CA TRP A 166 6.61 12.08 2.00
C TRP A 166 5.76 13.35 2.09
N GLU A 167 6.21 14.44 1.45
CA GLU A 167 5.48 15.71 1.38
C GLU A 167 4.02 15.52 0.95
N ILE A 168 3.78 14.68 -0.06
CA ILE A 168 2.44 14.42 -0.58
C ILE A 168 1.66 13.53 0.39
N ASN A 169 2.26 12.46 0.93
CA ASN A 169 1.60 11.59 1.91
C ASN A 169 1.05 12.41 3.10
N THR A 170 1.82 13.38 3.61
CA THR A 170 1.42 14.19 4.77
C THR A 170 0.16 15.02 4.55
N ARG A 171 -0.20 15.37 3.30
CA ARG A 171 -1.35 16.21 2.95
C ARG A 171 -2.38 15.53 2.04
N SER A 172 -2.26 14.22 1.84
CA SER A 172 -3.12 13.49 0.92
C SER A 172 -3.84 12.30 1.55
N VAL A 173 -4.88 11.86 0.85
CA VAL A 173 -5.56 10.59 1.08
C VAL A 173 -5.38 9.68 -0.13
N GLY A 174 -5.11 8.41 0.14
CA GLY A 174 -5.03 7.36 -0.88
C GLY A 174 -6.37 6.67 -1.06
N ILE A 175 -6.90 6.63 -2.28
CA ILE A 175 -8.09 5.83 -2.63
C ILE A 175 -7.64 4.74 -3.60
N ALA A 176 -7.62 3.49 -3.15
CA ALA A 176 -7.22 2.35 -3.96
C ALA A 176 -8.44 1.60 -4.52
N PHE A 177 -8.35 1.19 -5.77
CA PHE A 177 -9.32 0.32 -6.42
C PHE A 177 -8.84 -1.13 -6.28
N SER A 178 -9.68 -1.99 -5.70
CA SER A 178 -9.39 -3.42 -5.50
C SER A 178 -9.38 -4.13 -6.85
N GLY A 179 -8.19 -4.48 -7.34
CA GLY A 179 -7.97 -5.08 -8.65
C GLY A 179 -6.63 -4.67 -9.28
N ASN A 180 -6.32 -5.27 -10.43
CA ASN A 180 -5.16 -4.91 -11.25
C ASN A 180 -5.64 -4.22 -12.53
N TYR A 181 -5.57 -2.88 -12.54
CA TYR A 181 -6.00 -2.06 -13.69
C TYR A 181 -4.84 -1.56 -14.55
N GLU A 182 -3.69 -2.23 -14.52
CA GLU A 182 -2.51 -1.84 -15.30
C GLU A 182 -2.84 -1.65 -16.80
N HIS A 183 -3.52 -2.64 -17.38
CA HIS A 183 -3.92 -2.70 -18.79
C HIS A 183 -5.44 -2.86 -18.98
N GLU A 184 -6.22 -2.45 -17.98
CA GLU A 184 -7.68 -2.47 -18.06
C GLU A 184 -8.27 -1.30 -17.26
N LYS A 185 -9.59 -1.17 -17.25
CA LYS A 185 -10.28 -0.08 -16.54
C LYS A 185 -11.00 -0.63 -15.32
N PRO A 186 -11.08 0.13 -14.21
CA PRO A 186 -11.95 -0.25 -13.12
C PRO A 186 -13.41 -0.30 -13.55
N LEU A 187 -14.20 -1.10 -12.84
CA LEU A 187 -15.63 -1.19 -13.08
C LEU A 187 -16.29 0.18 -12.82
N ALA A 188 -17.32 0.50 -13.59
CA ALA A 188 -18.05 1.76 -13.44
C ALA A 188 -18.58 1.97 -12.00
N ALA A 189 -18.95 0.88 -11.32
CA ALA A 189 -19.37 0.91 -9.92
C ALA A 189 -18.26 1.43 -8.98
N GLN A 190 -17.01 1.03 -9.21
CA GLN A 190 -15.87 1.54 -8.43
C GLN A 190 -15.64 3.03 -8.69
N ILE A 191 -15.68 3.47 -9.95
CA ILE A 191 -15.47 4.89 -10.30
C ILE A 191 -16.55 5.76 -9.64
N LYS A 192 -17.83 5.33 -9.72
CA LYS A 192 -18.95 6.01 -9.06
C LYS A 192 -18.77 6.05 -7.54
N SER A 193 -18.36 4.94 -6.94
CA SER A 193 -18.14 4.86 -5.49
C SER A 193 -16.99 5.75 -5.02
N ALA A 194 -15.87 5.78 -5.74
CA ALA A 194 -14.77 6.70 -5.46
C ALA A 194 -15.24 8.16 -5.54
N ALA A 195 -16.05 8.53 -6.55
CA ALA A 195 -16.62 9.87 -6.63
C ALA A 195 -17.52 10.20 -5.43
N MET A 196 -18.35 9.25 -4.97
CA MET A 196 -19.18 9.41 -3.78
C MET A 196 -18.34 9.59 -2.50
N VAL A 197 -17.27 8.82 -2.34
CA VAL A 197 -16.33 8.99 -1.22
C VAL A 197 -15.75 10.40 -1.24
N ILE A 198 -15.30 10.87 -2.41
CA ILE A 198 -14.71 12.21 -2.55
C ILE A 198 -15.73 13.30 -2.24
N LYS A 199 -16.93 13.25 -2.83
CA LYS A 199 -18.00 14.22 -2.55
C LYS A 199 -18.39 14.27 -1.07
N LYS A 200 -18.48 13.11 -0.43
CA LYS A 200 -18.96 12.99 0.95
C LYS A 200 -17.91 13.40 1.98
N HIS A 201 -16.66 13.00 1.79
CA HIS A 201 -15.61 13.12 2.80
C HIS A 201 -14.59 14.23 2.50
N TYR A 202 -14.46 14.61 1.24
CA TYR A 202 -13.44 15.55 0.79
C TYR A 202 -13.98 16.63 -0.19
N PRO A 203 -15.17 17.23 0.06
CA PRO A 203 -15.77 18.22 -0.85
C PRO A 203 -14.91 19.47 -1.04
N GLN A 204 -13.99 19.76 -0.11
CA GLN A 204 -13.09 20.90 -0.16
C GLN A 204 -11.91 20.74 -1.13
N ILE A 205 -11.65 19.54 -1.64
CA ILE A 205 -10.47 19.28 -2.47
C ILE A 205 -10.75 19.72 -3.92
N ASP A 206 -9.93 20.63 -4.43
CA ASP A 206 -9.98 21.04 -5.84
C ASP A 206 -9.76 19.82 -6.74
N ARG A 207 -10.59 19.68 -7.78
CA ARG A 207 -10.49 18.64 -8.83
C ARG A 207 -9.10 18.58 -9.46
N LYS A 208 -8.39 19.70 -9.54
CA LYS A 208 -7.00 19.80 -10.03
C LYS A 208 -5.98 19.14 -9.09
N ARG A 209 -6.36 18.85 -7.84
CA ARG A 209 -5.56 18.16 -6.82
C ARG A 209 -5.96 16.69 -6.63
N ILE A 210 -6.64 16.12 -7.63
CA ILE A 210 -6.94 14.69 -7.72
C ILE A 210 -6.00 14.08 -8.76
N PHE A 211 -5.04 13.31 -8.28
CA PHE A 211 -3.97 12.73 -9.08
C PHE A 211 -4.06 11.21 -9.10
N GLY A 212 -3.57 10.59 -10.16
CA GLY A 212 -3.15 9.19 -10.15
C GLY A 212 -1.74 9.08 -9.61
N HIS A 213 -1.36 7.92 -9.07
CA HIS A 213 0.00 7.72 -8.56
C HIS A 213 1.10 7.99 -9.60
N LEU A 214 0.86 7.67 -10.86
CA LEU A 214 1.74 7.96 -12.01
C LEU A 214 1.98 9.46 -12.22
N GLU A 215 1.01 10.32 -11.87
CA GLU A 215 1.17 11.78 -11.99
C GLU A 215 2.04 12.34 -10.88
N ILE A 216 2.09 11.65 -9.74
CA ILE A 216 2.96 12.00 -8.62
C ILE A 216 4.39 11.50 -8.85
N LYS A 217 4.54 10.28 -9.36
CA LYS A 217 5.84 9.64 -9.54
C LYS A 217 5.94 9.01 -10.92
N LYS A 218 6.69 9.67 -11.81
CA LYS A 218 6.79 9.33 -13.25
C LYS A 218 7.23 7.89 -13.57
N ASN A 219 7.89 7.19 -12.64
CA ASN A 219 8.28 5.78 -12.82
C ASN A 219 7.23 4.78 -12.31
N ARG A 220 5.99 5.23 -12.11
CA ARG A 220 4.85 4.42 -11.71
C ARG A 220 3.81 4.40 -12.83
N THR A 221 3.14 3.27 -12.95
CA THR A 221 2.07 3.02 -13.91
C THR A 221 0.69 3.06 -13.26
N CYS A 222 0.61 2.82 -11.95
CA CYS A 222 -0.58 2.95 -11.11
C CYS A 222 -1.25 4.33 -11.28
N PRO A 223 -2.59 4.44 -11.43
CA PRO A 223 -3.57 3.35 -11.33
C PRO A 223 -3.87 2.63 -12.67
N GLY A 224 -3.03 2.79 -13.70
CA GLY A 224 -3.16 2.10 -14.97
C GLY A 224 -3.06 3.02 -16.19
N GLU A 225 -2.75 2.44 -17.35
CA GLU A 225 -2.53 3.19 -18.60
C GLU A 225 -3.75 3.96 -19.12
N TYR A 226 -4.96 3.52 -18.75
CA TYR A 226 -6.22 4.14 -19.14
C TYR A 226 -6.65 5.31 -18.25
N PHE A 227 -5.93 5.56 -17.14
CA PHE A 227 -6.33 6.58 -16.18
C PHE A 227 -6.37 7.98 -16.80
N LEU A 228 -5.22 8.46 -17.29
CA LEU A 228 -5.13 9.78 -17.91
C LEU A 228 -5.88 9.88 -19.24
N LYS A 229 -5.94 8.77 -19.97
CA LYS A 229 -6.55 8.73 -21.31
C LYS A 229 -8.07 8.78 -21.27
N GLU A 230 -8.68 8.31 -20.19
CA GLU A 230 -10.12 8.06 -20.20
C GLU A 230 -10.81 8.22 -18.84
N TRP A 231 -10.48 7.37 -17.86
CA TRP A 231 -11.36 7.23 -16.70
C TRP A 231 -11.11 8.26 -15.59
N LYS A 232 -10.00 9.01 -15.62
CA LYS A 232 -9.82 10.21 -14.80
C LYS A 232 -10.91 11.24 -15.09
N ALA A 233 -11.17 11.53 -16.37
CA ALA A 233 -12.22 12.48 -16.76
C ALA A 233 -13.61 12.01 -16.30
N LYS A 234 -13.89 10.70 -16.40
CA LYS A 234 -15.13 10.09 -15.90
C LYS A 234 -15.29 10.25 -14.38
N LEU A 235 -14.23 9.99 -13.62
CA LEU A 235 -14.21 10.19 -12.16
C LEU A 235 -14.49 11.66 -11.82
N LEU A 236 -13.76 12.58 -12.46
CA LEU A 236 -13.92 14.01 -12.20
C LEU A 236 -15.33 14.47 -12.53
N ASN A 237 -15.93 14.08 -13.65
CA ASN A 237 -17.30 14.47 -14.02
C ASN A 237 -18.38 13.99 -13.04
N LEU A 238 -18.07 13.01 -12.17
CA LEU A 238 -18.96 12.51 -11.14
C LEU A 238 -18.78 13.20 -9.78
N ILE A 239 -17.74 14.01 -9.61
CA ILE A 239 -17.47 14.85 -8.43
C ILE A 239 -18.06 16.24 -8.70
#